data_AF-A0AAF0R608-F1
#
_entry.id   AF-A0AAF0R608-F1
#
_cell.length_a   1.000
_cell.length_b   1.000
_cell.length_c   1.000
_cell.angle_alpha   90.00
_cell.angle_beta   90.00
_cell.angle_gamma   90.00
#
_symmetry.space_group_name_H-M   'P 1'
#
loop_
_entity.id
_entity.type
_entity.pdbx_description
1 polymer ?
#
loop_
_entity_poly.entity_id
_entity_poly.type
_entity_poly.pdbx_seq_one_letter_code
_entity_poly.pdbx_strand_id
1 'polypeptide(L)' 'MYNDKSRRIRRRQNFVRQLLFSGIITIDYVKSKDNVSNPLTKGLTRERVERSSMGMELWPGKIHHGGNSIEKTEDPKI' A
#
# COMPACT_ATOMS: atom_id res chain seq x y z
N MET A 1 25.51 -9.56 -13.22
CA MET A 1 24.93 -8.82 -12.06
C MET A 1 23.43 -9.07 -12.01
N TYR A 2 22.90 -9.64 -10.92
CA TYR A 2 21.49 -10.05 -10.78
C TYR A 2 20.78 -9.16 -9.75
N ASN A 3 19.70 -8.49 -10.16
CA ASN A 3 18.98 -7.51 -9.35
C ASN A 3 18.10 -8.17 -8.28
N ASP A 4 18.21 -7.72 -7.03
CA ASP A 4 17.39 -8.19 -5.90
C ASP A 4 15.88 -7.99 -6.11
N LYS A 5 15.49 -6.95 -6.87
CA LYS A 5 14.08 -6.68 -7.19
C LYS A 5 13.49 -7.73 -8.15
N SER A 6 14.27 -8.19 -9.13
CA SER A 6 13.81 -9.20 -10.09
C SER A 6 13.71 -10.60 -9.47
N ARG A 7 14.53 -10.89 -8.45
CA ARG A 7 14.45 -12.16 -7.70
C ARG A 7 13.05 -12.40 -7.13
N ARG A 8 12.45 -11.38 -6.52
CA ARG A 8 11.15 -11.51 -5.84
C ARG A 8 10.02 -11.75 -6.84
N ILE A 9 10.04 -11.05 -7.99
CA ILE A 9 9.07 -11.23 -9.06
C ILE A 9 9.18 -12.63 -9.66
N ARG A 10 10.41 -13.08 -9.98
CA ARG A 10 10.65 -14.39 -10.58
C ARG A 10 10.21 -15.54 -9.67
N ARG A 11 10.47 -15.46 -8.36
CA ARG A 11 10.01 -16.47 -7.39
C ARG A 11 8.48 -16.56 -7.35
N ARG A 12 7.77 -15.43 -7.34
CA ARG A 12 6.30 -15.40 -7.36
C ARG A 12 5.73 -15.97 -8.66
N GLN A 13 6.29 -15.59 -9.80
CA GLN A 13 5.87 -16.11 -11.10
C GLN A 13 6.08 -17.62 -11.21
N ASN A 14 7.22 -18.12 -10.75
CA ASN A 14 7.50 -19.56 -10.75
C ASN A 14 6.52 -20.33 -9.86
N PHE A 15 6.18 -19.80 -8.69
CA PHE A 15 5.23 -20.42 -7.78
C PHE A 15 3.81 -20.48 -8.37
N VAL A 16 3.32 -19.37 -8.94
CA VAL A 16 2.01 -19.33 -9.61
C VAL A 16 1.96 -20.33 -10.77
N ARG A 17 3.02 -20.44 -11.57
CA ARG A 17 3.10 -21.42 -12.67
C ARG A 17 3.03 -22.87 -12.17
N GLN A 18 3.71 -23.20 -11.06
CA GLN A 18 3.66 -24.55 -10.49
C GLN A 18 2.26 -24.90 -9.96
N LEU A 19 1.58 -23.94 -9.32
CA LEU A 19 0.22 -24.13 -8.84
C LEU A 19 -0.79 -24.31 -9.98
N LEU A 20 -0.61 -23.59 -11.10
CA LEU A 20 -1.43 -23.78 -12.29
C LEU A 20 -1.20 -25.15 -12.93
N PHE A 21 0.06 -25.56 -13.07
CA PHE A 21 0.41 -26.84 -13.68
C PHE A 21 -0.10 -28.03 -12.86
N SER A 22 -0.06 -27.93 -11.53
CA SER A 22 -0.62 -28.93 -10.63
C SER A 22 -2.15 -28.92 -10.55
N GLY A 23 -2.82 -27.94 -11.19
CA GLY A 23 -4.28 -27.80 -11.15
C GLY A 23 -4.85 -27.36 -9.80
N ILE A 24 -3.99 -26.94 -8.86
CA ILE A 24 -4.41 -26.48 -7.53
C ILE A 24 -5.15 -25.15 -7.61
N ILE A 25 -4.75 -24.29 -8.55
CA ILE A 25 -5.42 -23.00 -8.80
C ILE A 25 -5.86 -22.90 -10.25
N THR A 26 -6.98 -22.23 -10.47
CA THR A 26 -7.47 -21.81 -11.78
C THR A 26 -7.44 -20.29 -11.87
N ILE A 27 -7.19 -19.75 -13.06
CA ILE A 27 -7.24 -18.31 -13.30
C ILE A 27 -8.48 -18.01 -14.13
N ASP A 28 -9.30 -17.12 -13.60
CA ASP A 28 -10.43 -16.54 -14.32
C ASP A 28 -10.33 -15.01 -14.32
N TYR A 29 -10.79 -14.40 -15.40
CA TYR A 29 -10.78 -12.96 -15.56
C TYR A 29 -12.08 -12.35 -15.04
N VAL A 30 -11.97 -11.53 -14.00
CA VAL A 30 -13.10 -10.76 -13.46
C VAL A 30 -12.91 -9.29 -13.80
N LYS A 31 -13.95 -8.67 -14.33
CA LYS A 31 -13.95 -7.23 -14.62
C LYS A 31 -13.74 -6.43 -13.33
N SER A 32 -12.95 -5.36 -13.40
CA SER A 32 -12.56 -4.56 -12.22
C SER A 32 -13.75 -4.06 -11.38
N LYS A 33 -14.88 -3.72 -12.02
CA LYS A 33 -16.12 -3.30 -11.33
C LYS A 33 -16.66 -4.39 -10.39
N ASP A 34 -16.49 -5.64 -10.78
CA ASP A 34 -17.05 -6.80 -10.09
C ASP A 34 -15.98 -7.48 -9.20
N ASN A 35 -14.75 -6.96 -9.20
CA ASN A 35 -13.67 -7.50 -8.39
C ASN A 35 -13.77 -7.04 -6.92
N VAL A 36 -14.45 -7.84 -6.11
CA VAL A 36 -14.59 -7.66 -4.65
C VAL A 36 -13.26 -7.63 -3.89
N SER A 37 -12.18 -8.19 -4.46
CA SER A 37 -10.84 -8.19 -3.83
C SER A 37 -10.03 -6.92 -4.11
N ASN A 38 -10.47 -6.10 -5.08
CA ASN A 38 -9.77 -4.88 -5.50
C ASN A 38 -9.59 -3.87 -4.34
N PRO A 39 -10.59 -3.64 -3.46
CA PRO A 39 -10.41 -2.80 -2.27
C PRO A 39 -9.39 -3.36 -1.27
N LEU A 40 -9.14 -4.67 -1.26
CA LEU A 40 -8.24 -5.37 -0.34
C LEU A 40 -6.79 -5.46 -0.87
N THR A 41 -6.62 -5.39 -2.19
CA THR A 41 -5.29 -5.43 -2.84
C THR A 41 -4.70 -4.04 -3.03
N LYS A 42 -5.53 -2.99 -3.00
CA LYS A 42 -5.04 -1.61 -2.96
C LYS A 42 -4.47 -1.29 -1.59
N GLY A 43 -3.36 -0.55 -1.59
CA GLY A 43 -2.86 0.06 -0.37
C GLY A 43 -3.94 0.97 0.22
N LEU A 44 -4.21 0.83 1.52
CA LEU A 44 -5.06 1.75 2.24
C LEU A 44 -4.53 3.18 2.04
N THR A 45 -5.43 4.14 1.85
CA THR A 45 -5.01 5.54 1.80
C THR A 45 -4.33 5.90 3.12
N ARG A 46 -3.28 6.71 3.04
CA ARG A 46 -2.48 7.11 4.20
C ARG A 46 -3.36 7.67 5.33
N GLU A 47 -4.35 8.47 4.99
CA GLU A 47 -5.31 9.03 5.95
C GLU A 47 -6.10 7.94 6.69
N ARG A 48 -6.54 6.88 5.99
CA ARG A 48 -7.28 5.78 6.59
C ARG A 48 -6.39 4.93 7.48
N VAL A 49 -5.13 4.74 7.08
CA VAL A 49 -4.10 4.08 7.91
C VAL A 49 -3.82 4.91 9.17
N GLU A 50 -3.56 6.21 9.03
CA GLU A 50 -3.33 7.15 10.14
C GLU A 50 -4.49 7.13 11.12
N ARG A 51 -5.74 7.22 10.65
CA ARG A 51 -6.91 7.17 11.53
C ARG A 51 -7.06 5.84 12.26
N SER A 52 -6.79 4.72 11.59
CA SER A 52 -6.88 3.39 12.21
C SER A 52 -5.72 3.07 13.17
N SER A 53 -4.58 3.73 13.01
CA SER A 53 -3.38 3.52 13.83
C SER A 53 -3.27 4.48 15.01
N MET A 54 -4.11 5.52 15.07
CA MET A 54 -4.26 6.36 16.26
C MET A 54 -4.61 5.49 17.48
N GLY A 55 -3.83 5.62 18.55
CA GLY A 55 -4.00 4.83 19.77
C GLY A 55 -3.43 3.41 19.74
N MET A 56 -2.84 2.97 18.62
CA MET A 56 -2.14 1.68 18.52
C MET A 56 -0.60 1.81 18.61
N GLU A 57 -0.08 3.04 18.79
CA GLU A 57 1.36 3.37 18.74
C GLU A 57 2.07 2.97 17.43
N LEU A 58 1.31 2.57 16.41
CA LEU A 58 1.82 2.25 15.09
C LEU A 58 2.04 3.56 14.34
N TRP A 59 3.31 3.91 14.08
CA TRP A 59 3.65 5.15 13.38
C TRP A 59 3.57 4.96 11.85
N PRO A 60 2.61 5.57 11.14
CA PRO A 60 2.51 5.48 9.70
C PRO A 60 3.48 6.52 9.14
N GLY A 61 4.75 6.13 9.00
CA GLY A 61 5.89 7.02 8.74
C GLY A 61 5.57 8.29 7.97
N LYS A 62 5.58 9.43 8.67
CA LYS A 62 5.99 10.70 8.04
C LYS A 62 7.51 10.66 7.99
N ILE A 63 8.08 10.34 6.83
CA ILE A 63 9.40 10.89 6.51
C ILE A 63 9.16 12.40 6.44
N HIS A 64 9.60 13.13 7.46
CA HIS A 64 9.57 14.58 7.46
C HIS A 64 10.48 15.07 6.33
N HIS A 65 9.91 15.66 5.29
CA HIS A 65 10.65 16.67 4.54
C HIS A 65 10.67 17.90 5.45
N GLY A 66 11.87 18.30 5.86
CA GLY A 66 12.08 19.36 6.85
C GLY A 66 11.44 20.68 6.46
N GLY A 67 10.82 21.30 7.47
CA GLY A 67 10.73 22.74 7.75
C GLY A 67 10.33 23.69 6.63
N ASN A 68 9.18 24.33 6.78
CA ASN A 68 9.20 25.71 7.30
C ASN A 68 7.81 26.14 7.80
N SER A 69 7.83 26.68 9.01
CA SER A 69 6.74 27.34 9.74
C SER A 69 6.35 28.64 9.06
N ILE A 70 5.07 28.79 8.73
CA ILE A 70 4.48 30.10 8.49
C ILE A 70 3.87 30.52 9.83
N GLU A 71 4.57 31.41 10.52
CA GLU A 71 4.08 32.12 11.71
C GLU A 71 2.81 32.87 11.33
N LYS A 72 1.72 32.61 12.05
CA LYS A 72 0.54 33.47 12.02
C LYS A 72 0.79 34.61 12.98
N THR A 73 1.10 35.78 12.45
CA THR A 73 1.05 37.04 13.19
C THR A 73 -0.39 37.27 13.64
N GLU A 74 -0.53 37.52 14.93
CA GLU A 74 -1.77 37.81 15.65
C GLU A 74 -2.38 39.13 15.20
N ASP A 75 -3.71 39.19 15.12
CA ASP A 75 -4.48 40.43 15.28
C ASP A 75 -5.43 40.26 16.47
N PRO A 76 -5.37 41.10 17.52
CA PRO A 76 -6.46 41.19 18.48
C PRO A 76 -7.15 42.56 18.47
N LYS A 77 -8.49 42.50 18.32
CA LYS A 77 -9.57 43.40 18.80
C LYS A 77 -9.55 44.86 18.30
N ILE A 78 -10.63 45.39 17.70
CA ILE A 78 -12.06 45.40 18.09
C ILE A 78 -12.94 45.23 16.86
#